data_AF-A0A5N6HB78-F1
#
_entry.id   AF-A0A5N6HB78-F1
#
_cell.length_a   1.000
_cell.length_b   1.000
_cell.length_c   1.000
_cell.angle_alpha   90.00
_cell.angle_beta   90.00
_cell.angle_gamma   90.00
#
_symmetry.space_group_name_H-M   'P 1'
#
loop_
_entity.id
_entity.type
_entity.pdbx_description
1 polymer ?
#
loop_
_entity_poly.entity_id
_entity_poly.type
_entity_poly.pdbx_seq_one_letter_code
_entity_poly.pdbx_strand_id
1 'polypeptide(L)'
;MWARLIPILLLLVKPTVSRVSPYDIDDIERPDNVTGLDVKYYGNIGSYYNGSLIVRISPQRKAHKVKPLDGNACGEYEDRTFEFIWDALVGLIPTAPNAPSPNPFFLSLYAWDEGYRLPNENEPANYSEYQGTWFHTFSSDQKPIFYFGITNQTDNDRSYYFDGHMSTEFMRQLDIPFNASGICTPTSSKEDLLFKGTYMVPDSEAHLEWMRDLSVPTIRGYFNLGRAYISISGYLRAISEETELVGKAEVVFQGQIDNARSDQLLLGKKRPEWNATLGFSVPAGGDVASLCYHDNTPFVNREGP
;
A
#
# COMPACT_ATOMS: atom_id res chain seq x y z
N MET A 1 65.78 -14.24 -5.24
CA MET A 1 64.48 -14.66 -5.79
C MET A 1 63.48 -14.68 -4.64
N TRP A 2 62.50 -13.78 -4.66
CA TRP A 2 61.46 -13.67 -3.62
C TRP A 2 60.20 -14.40 -4.10
N ALA A 3 59.72 -15.37 -3.32
CA ALA A 3 58.46 -16.05 -3.56
C ALA A 3 57.30 -15.15 -3.10
N ARG A 4 56.42 -14.74 -4.02
CA ARG A 4 55.18 -14.03 -3.70
C ARG A 4 54.08 -15.06 -3.39
N LEU A 5 53.61 -15.07 -2.15
CA LEU A 5 52.37 -15.74 -1.74
C LEU A 5 51.18 -14.92 -2.24
N ILE A 6 50.28 -15.56 -2.98
CA ILE A 6 48.99 -15.01 -3.40
C ILE A 6 47.98 -15.36 -2.29
N PRO A 7 47.28 -14.39 -1.65
CA PRO A 7 46.20 -14.73 -0.76
C PRO A 7 44.96 -15.08 -1.59
N ILE A 8 44.49 -16.32 -1.46
CA ILE A 8 43.17 -16.73 -1.93
C ILE A 8 42.14 -16.08 -1.00
N LEU A 9 41.48 -15.03 -1.50
CA LEU A 9 40.35 -14.41 -0.82
C LEU A 9 39.16 -15.37 -0.90
N LEU A 10 38.96 -16.17 0.14
CA LEU A 10 37.75 -16.95 0.35
C LEU A 10 36.58 -15.97 0.57
N LEU A 11 35.75 -15.78 -0.45
CA LEU A 11 34.43 -15.17 -0.32
C LEU A 11 33.60 -16.06 0.61
N LEU A 12 33.49 -15.63 1.87
CA LEU A 12 32.48 -16.10 2.81
C LEU A 12 31.11 -15.66 2.29
N VAL A 13 30.53 -16.43 1.39
CA VAL A 13 29.07 -16.43 1.21
C VAL A 13 28.52 -16.99 2.50
N LYS A 14 28.01 -16.13 3.38
CA LYS A 14 27.23 -16.60 4.53
C LYS A 14 26.07 -17.42 3.96
N PRO A 15 25.87 -18.68 4.36
CA PRO A 15 24.62 -19.35 4.07
C PRO A 15 23.56 -18.61 4.89
N THR A 16 22.81 -17.74 4.24
CA THR A 16 21.51 -17.33 4.74
C THR A 16 20.71 -18.62 4.80
N VAL A 17 20.50 -19.14 6.01
CA VAL A 17 19.55 -20.21 6.24
C VAL A 17 18.19 -19.58 5.95
N SER A 18 17.76 -19.63 4.70
CA SER A 18 16.39 -19.32 4.31
C SER A 18 15.50 -20.22 5.14
N ARG A 19 14.71 -19.62 6.03
CA ARG A 19 13.64 -20.32 6.72
C ARG A 19 12.68 -20.72 5.62
N VAL A 20 12.74 -21.93 5.09
CA VAL A 20 11.78 -22.34 4.06
C VAL A 20 10.44 -22.55 4.77
N SER A 21 9.63 -21.50 4.87
CA SER A 21 8.22 -21.67 5.18
C SER A 21 7.60 -22.52 4.06
N PRO A 22 6.93 -23.64 4.35
CA PRO A 22 6.27 -24.41 3.31
C PRO A 22 5.18 -23.53 2.67
N TYR A 23 5.24 -23.40 1.35
CA TYR A 23 4.19 -22.70 0.60
C TYR A 23 2.83 -23.38 0.82
N ASP A 24 1.83 -22.59 1.15
CA ASP A 24 0.43 -23.00 1.23
C ASP A 24 -0.33 -22.49 0.00
N ILE A 25 -0.93 -23.40 -0.76
CA ILE A 25 -1.70 -23.08 -1.97
C ILE A 25 -2.98 -22.29 -1.65
N ASP A 26 -3.47 -22.43 -0.42
CA ASP A 26 -4.68 -21.76 0.04
C ASP A 26 -4.39 -20.34 0.58
N ASP A 27 -3.11 -19.94 0.63
CA ASP A 27 -2.64 -18.60 1.02
C ASP A 27 -2.01 -17.86 -0.18
N ILE A 28 -1.54 -16.63 0.06
CA ILE A 28 -0.89 -15.74 -0.91
C ILE A 28 0.57 -15.45 -0.54
N GLU A 29 1.09 -15.99 0.56
CA GLU A 29 2.49 -15.82 0.95
C GLU A 29 3.41 -16.52 -0.07
N ARG A 30 4.51 -15.84 -0.42
CA ARG A 30 5.56 -16.44 -1.24
C ARG A 30 6.44 -17.36 -0.39
N PRO A 31 7.09 -18.36 -1.01
CA PRO A 31 8.17 -19.07 -0.34
C PRO A 31 9.32 -18.11 0.02
N ASP A 32 9.84 -18.24 1.23
CA ASP A 32 10.97 -17.48 1.79
C ASP A 32 12.35 -17.83 1.15
N ASN A 33 12.36 -18.40 -0.05
CA ASN A 33 13.57 -18.84 -0.77
C ASN A 33 14.05 -17.83 -1.84
N VAL A 34 13.39 -16.68 -1.97
CA VAL A 34 13.78 -15.61 -2.90
C VAL A 34 14.89 -14.76 -2.26
N THR A 35 16.13 -15.01 -2.65
CA THR A 35 17.26 -14.11 -2.36
C THR A 35 17.04 -12.76 -3.04
N GLY A 36 17.41 -11.64 -2.40
CA GLY A 36 17.19 -10.32 -3.01
C GLY A 36 15.93 -9.59 -2.51
N LEU A 37 15.09 -10.26 -1.73
CA LEU A 37 13.72 -9.84 -1.46
C LEU A 37 13.53 -9.41 -0.02
N ASP A 38 13.13 -8.15 0.18
CA ASP A 38 12.67 -7.69 1.48
C ASP A 38 11.25 -8.22 1.75
N VAL A 39 11.17 -9.31 2.50
CA VAL A 39 9.91 -10.03 2.82
C VAL A 39 8.89 -9.11 3.49
N LYS A 40 9.32 -8.04 4.17
CA LYS A 40 8.41 -7.05 4.77
C LYS A 40 7.49 -6.39 3.73
N TYR A 41 8.03 -6.11 2.55
CA TYR A 41 7.28 -5.42 1.50
C TYR A 41 6.82 -6.37 0.39
N TYR A 42 7.61 -7.39 0.10
CA TYR A 42 7.41 -8.30 -1.03
C TYR A 42 7.08 -9.74 -0.57
N GLY A 43 6.52 -9.92 0.62
CA GLY A 43 6.20 -11.25 1.15
C GLY A 43 5.08 -11.99 0.39
N ASN A 44 4.15 -11.27 -0.25
CA ASN A 44 2.94 -11.88 -0.84
C ASN A 44 2.97 -11.88 -2.36
N ILE A 45 2.43 -12.91 -3.00
CA ILE A 45 2.17 -12.97 -4.44
C ILE A 45 1.48 -11.68 -4.90
N GLY A 46 1.86 -11.14 -6.05
CA GLY A 46 1.28 -9.88 -6.55
C GLY A 46 2.22 -9.04 -7.40
N SER A 47 1.73 -7.89 -7.85
CA SER A 47 2.49 -6.91 -8.63
C SER A 47 2.81 -5.68 -7.80
N TYR A 48 4.07 -5.27 -7.84
CA TYR A 48 4.59 -4.17 -7.06
C TYR A 48 5.03 -3.02 -7.95
N TYR A 49 4.75 -1.80 -7.52
CA TYR A 49 5.03 -0.59 -8.29
C TYR A 49 5.80 0.38 -7.41
N ASN A 50 6.96 0.83 -7.89
CA ASN A 50 7.71 1.92 -7.27
C ASN A 50 7.28 3.24 -7.90
N GLY A 51 7.14 4.27 -7.09
CA GLY A 51 6.60 5.53 -7.55
C GLY A 51 6.63 6.62 -6.50
N SER A 52 5.72 7.58 -6.66
CA SER A 52 5.56 8.67 -5.70
C SER A 52 4.16 8.67 -5.14
N LEU A 53 4.05 8.96 -3.85
CA LEU A 53 2.79 9.32 -3.20
C LEU A 53 2.73 10.84 -3.08
N ILE A 54 1.67 11.43 -3.62
CA ILE A 54 1.39 12.86 -3.50
C ILE A 54 0.17 13.00 -2.61
N VAL A 55 0.31 13.74 -1.51
CA VAL A 55 -0.80 14.04 -0.61
C VAL A 55 -1.12 15.51 -0.72
N ARG A 56 -2.38 15.82 -1.03
CA ARG A 56 -2.91 17.17 -1.15
C ARG A 56 -3.93 17.41 -0.08
N ILE A 57 -3.78 18.48 0.67
CA ILE A 57 -4.68 18.83 1.77
C ILE A 57 -5.16 20.26 1.57
N SER A 58 -6.48 20.45 1.63
CA SER A 58 -7.14 21.75 1.53
C SER A 58 -7.92 22.03 2.81
N PRO A 59 -7.28 22.65 3.82
CA PRO A 59 -7.91 22.98 5.10
C PRO A 59 -9.15 23.85 4.93
N GLN A 60 -10.14 23.64 5.79
CA GLN A 60 -11.39 24.40 5.79
C GLN A 60 -11.68 24.97 7.17
N ARG A 61 -12.03 26.27 7.18
CA ARG A 61 -12.33 27.03 8.41
C ARG A 61 -13.51 26.46 9.23
N LYS A 62 -14.40 25.69 8.60
CA LYS A 62 -15.63 25.17 9.23
C LYS A 62 -15.39 24.16 10.36
N ALA A 63 -14.16 23.67 10.52
CA ALA A 63 -13.84 22.65 11.51
C ALA A 63 -13.23 23.16 12.83
N HIS A 64 -12.77 24.42 12.91
CA HIS A 64 -12.10 25.00 14.09
C HIS A 64 -13.02 25.26 15.30
N LYS A 65 -14.15 24.57 15.43
CA LYS A 65 -15.11 24.80 16.54
C LYS A 65 -15.23 23.64 17.51
N VAL A 66 -14.46 22.56 17.35
CA VAL A 66 -14.41 21.47 18.33
C VAL A 66 -13.34 21.78 19.36
N LYS A 67 -13.74 22.40 20.49
CA LYS A 67 -12.89 22.45 21.68
C LYS A 67 -12.48 21.01 22.06
N PRO A 68 -11.22 20.75 22.43
CA PRO A 68 -10.36 21.64 23.21
C PRO A 68 -9.14 22.25 22.51
N LEU A 69 -8.96 22.05 21.19
CA LEU A 69 -7.76 22.52 20.48
C LEU A 69 -7.99 23.93 19.92
N ASP A 70 -7.21 24.91 20.39
CA ASP A 70 -7.33 26.33 20.02
C ASP A 70 -6.21 26.78 19.04
N GLY A 71 -5.32 25.88 18.61
CA GLY A 71 -4.24 26.18 17.67
C GLY A 71 -4.73 26.48 16.25
N ASN A 72 -3.98 27.32 15.55
CA ASN A 72 -4.24 27.74 14.15
C ASN A 72 -3.01 27.51 13.26
N ALA A 73 -2.23 26.47 13.55
CA ALA A 73 -1.17 26.05 12.65
C ALA A 73 -1.74 25.77 11.25
N CYS A 74 -1.01 26.18 10.22
CA CYS A 74 -1.44 26.14 8.82
C CYS A 74 -2.62 27.08 8.47
N GLY A 75 -2.96 28.07 9.33
CA GLY A 75 -4.05 29.01 9.06
C GLY A 75 -3.90 29.80 7.74
N GLU A 76 -2.67 29.98 7.24
CA GLU A 76 -2.41 30.59 5.94
C GLU A 76 -2.88 29.74 4.74
N TYR A 77 -3.15 28.46 4.96
CA TYR A 77 -3.71 27.53 3.98
C TYR A 77 -5.21 27.32 4.13
N GLU A 78 -5.92 28.09 4.96
CA GLU A 78 -7.38 28.10 4.93
C GLU A 78 -7.88 28.36 3.50
N ASP A 79 -8.68 27.43 2.99
CA ASP A 79 -9.22 27.44 1.62
C ASP A 79 -8.14 27.42 0.51
N ARG A 80 -6.91 27.00 0.84
CA ARG A 80 -5.82 26.74 -0.11
C ARG A 80 -5.30 25.32 0.04
N THR A 81 -4.76 24.77 -1.04
CA THR A 81 -4.18 23.44 -1.02
C THR A 81 -2.68 23.52 -0.79
N PHE A 82 -2.16 22.75 0.16
CA PHE A 82 -0.75 22.42 0.20
C PHE A 82 -0.55 20.95 -0.17
N GLU A 83 0.67 20.61 -0.60
CA GLU A 83 1.03 19.25 -0.98
C GLU A 83 2.40 18.87 -0.42
N PHE A 84 2.56 17.57 -0.19
CA PHE A 84 3.85 16.95 0.07
C PHE A 84 3.95 15.64 -0.72
N ILE A 85 5.19 15.26 -1.01
CA ILE A 85 5.52 14.15 -1.91
C ILE A 85 6.46 13.21 -1.19
N TRP A 86 6.20 11.91 -1.32
CA TRP A 86 7.01 10.83 -0.78
C TRP A 86 7.38 9.85 -1.88
N ASP A 87 8.53 9.19 -1.72
CA ASP A 87 8.83 7.96 -2.44
C ASP A 87 7.91 6.87 -1.91
N ALA A 88 7.39 6.01 -2.80
CA ALA A 88 6.36 5.05 -2.42
C ALA A 88 6.47 3.73 -3.20
N LEU A 89 5.98 2.68 -2.54
CA LEU A 89 5.80 1.34 -3.06
C LEU A 89 4.34 0.93 -2.85
N VAL A 90 3.71 0.45 -3.92
CA VAL A 90 2.39 -0.17 -3.84
C VAL A 90 2.46 -1.62 -4.28
N GLY A 91 1.97 -2.52 -3.43
CA GLY A 91 1.68 -3.91 -3.78
C GLY A 91 0.19 -4.09 -4.08
N LEU A 92 -0.13 -4.66 -5.23
CA LEU A 92 -1.46 -5.16 -5.58
C LEU A 92 -1.41 -6.68 -5.52
N ILE A 93 -2.11 -7.26 -4.55
CA ILE A 93 -2.00 -8.67 -4.16
C ILE A 93 -3.36 -9.37 -4.30
N PRO A 94 -3.40 -10.67 -4.64
CA PRO A 94 -4.65 -11.40 -4.74
C PRO A 94 -5.30 -11.56 -3.37
N THR A 95 -6.58 -11.91 -3.38
CA THR A 95 -7.28 -12.39 -2.18
C THR A 95 -6.99 -13.87 -1.99
N ALA A 96 -6.68 -14.27 -0.75
CA ALA A 96 -6.40 -15.67 -0.44
C ALA A 96 -7.66 -16.55 -0.59
N PRO A 97 -7.54 -17.76 -1.18
CA PRO A 97 -8.65 -18.71 -1.26
C PRO A 97 -9.29 -19.05 0.10
N ASN A 98 -8.49 -19.17 1.15
CA ASN A 98 -8.96 -19.48 2.50
C ASN A 98 -9.60 -18.28 3.23
N ALA A 99 -9.42 -17.07 2.72
CA ALA A 99 -9.92 -15.81 3.29
C ALA A 99 -10.64 -14.99 2.19
N PRO A 100 -11.79 -15.47 1.69
CA PRO A 100 -12.50 -14.81 0.60
C PRO A 100 -12.92 -13.38 0.98
N SER A 101 -12.75 -12.47 0.03
CA SER A 101 -13.05 -11.05 0.16
C SER A 101 -14.01 -10.62 -0.94
N PRO A 102 -14.90 -9.66 -0.69
CA PRO A 102 -15.69 -9.04 -1.76
C PRO A 102 -14.82 -8.22 -2.72
N ASN A 103 -13.63 -7.79 -2.31
CA ASN A 103 -12.71 -7.08 -3.20
C ASN A 103 -12.00 -8.06 -4.15
N PRO A 104 -11.74 -7.68 -5.40
CA PRO A 104 -11.04 -8.53 -6.36
C PRO A 104 -9.53 -8.66 -6.09
N PHE A 105 -8.97 -7.80 -5.24
CA PHE A 105 -7.57 -7.80 -4.81
C PHE A 105 -7.43 -6.92 -3.55
N PHE A 106 -6.26 -6.92 -2.93
CA PHE A 106 -5.90 -5.98 -1.87
C PHE A 106 -4.76 -5.06 -2.30
N LEU A 107 -4.75 -3.86 -1.73
CA LEU A 107 -3.70 -2.87 -1.93
C LEU A 107 -2.95 -2.67 -0.61
N SER A 108 -1.62 -2.71 -0.69
CA SER A 108 -0.69 -2.35 0.38
C SER A 108 0.19 -1.20 -0.11
N LEU A 109 0.15 -0.06 0.58
CA LEU A 109 0.94 1.11 0.26
C LEU A 109 1.95 1.37 1.37
N TYR A 110 3.18 1.63 0.98
CA TYR A 110 4.26 2.08 1.84
C TYR A 110 4.85 3.34 1.22
N ALA A 111 5.05 4.39 2.01
CA ALA A 111 5.65 5.62 1.53
C ALA A 111 6.56 6.24 2.59
N TRP A 112 7.55 7.00 2.11
CA TRP A 112 8.59 7.59 2.94
C TRP A 112 9.18 8.85 2.33
N ASP A 113 9.80 9.66 3.17
CA ASP A 113 10.40 10.93 2.77
C ASP A 113 11.42 10.80 1.62
N GLU A 114 11.49 11.83 0.79
CA GLU A 114 12.23 11.82 -0.49
C GLU A 114 13.73 11.52 -0.28
N GLY A 115 14.27 10.60 -1.08
CA GLY A 115 15.72 10.32 -1.13
C GLY A 115 16.18 9.13 -0.28
N TYR A 116 15.27 8.40 0.34
CA TYR A 116 15.61 7.17 1.02
C TYR A 116 15.70 5.98 0.06
N ARG A 117 16.80 5.24 0.17
CA ARG A 117 16.96 3.94 -0.49
C ARG A 117 16.62 2.86 0.51
N LEU A 118 15.63 2.03 0.21
CA LEU A 118 15.34 0.82 0.98
C LEU A 118 16.67 0.07 1.22
N PRO A 119 17.15 -0.05 2.48
CA PRO A 119 18.37 -0.76 2.76
C PRO A 119 18.17 -2.22 2.38
N ASN A 120 19.25 -2.87 1.95
CA ASN A 120 19.18 -4.26 1.52
C ASN A 120 18.60 -5.17 2.62
N GLU A 121 17.53 -5.87 2.27
CA GLU A 121 16.98 -7.16 2.72
C GLU A 121 16.79 -7.47 4.22
N ASN A 122 17.43 -6.80 5.18
CA ASN A 122 17.42 -7.26 6.59
C ASN A 122 17.27 -6.17 7.65
N GLU A 123 17.15 -4.89 7.28
CA GLU A 123 16.94 -3.83 8.25
C GLU A 123 15.64 -3.09 7.95
N PRO A 124 14.64 -3.14 8.87
CA PRO A 124 13.46 -2.31 8.71
C PRO A 124 13.90 -0.85 8.69
N ALA A 125 13.41 -0.10 7.71
CA ALA A 125 13.73 1.31 7.60
C ALA A 125 13.40 2.06 8.90
N ASN A 126 14.41 2.70 9.49
CA ASN A 126 14.29 3.42 10.77
C ASN A 126 13.81 4.85 10.52
N TYR A 127 12.53 5.00 10.16
CA TYR A 127 11.87 6.30 10.06
C TYR A 127 11.31 6.72 11.42
N SER A 128 11.29 8.03 11.68
CA SER A 128 10.31 8.54 12.64
C SER A 128 8.90 8.31 12.08
N GLU A 129 7.90 8.24 12.95
CA GLU A 129 6.51 8.01 12.54
C GLU A 129 5.99 9.08 11.55
N TYR A 130 6.62 10.25 11.47
CA TYR A 130 6.24 11.36 10.57
C TYR A 130 7.05 11.41 9.26
N GLN A 131 7.99 10.49 9.08
CA GLN A 131 8.83 10.37 7.87
C GLN A 131 8.40 9.21 6.96
N GLY A 132 7.35 8.48 7.33
CA GLY A 132 6.77 7.45 6.48
C GLY A 132 5.34 7.11 6.89
N THR A 133 4.60 6.55 5.95
CA THR A 133 3.23 6.05 6.16
C THR A 133 3.10 4.67 5.54
N TRP A 134 2.21 3.86 6.12
CA TRP A 134 1.77 2.61 5.52
C TRP A 134 0.28 2.45 5.71
N PHE A 135 -0.39 1.94 4.69
CA PHE A 135 -1.78 1.54 4.83
C PHE A 135 -2.14 0.39 3.91
N HIS A 136 -3.21 -0.28 4.30
CA HIS A 136 -3.78 -1.39 3.55
C HIS A 136 -5.25 -1.09 3.27
N THR A 137 -5.80 -1.71 2.22
CA THR A 137 -7.25 -1.67 1.99
C THR A 137 -8.01 -2.78 2.75
N PHE A 138 -7.33 -3.46 3.66
CA PHE A 138 -7.86 -4.52 4.51
C PHE A 138 -7.34 -4.37 5.95
N SER A 139 -8.12 -4.84 6.91
CA SER A 139 -7.79 -4.86 8.32
C SER A 139 -6.94 -6.08 8.69
N SER A 140 -6.45 -6.13 9.92
CA SER A 140 -5.70 -7.28 10.45
C SER A 140 -6.52 -8.59 10.47
N ASP A 141 -7.85 -8.50 10.54
CA ASP A 141 -8.78 -9.65 10.43
C ASP A 141 -9.26 -9.88 8.99
N GLN A 142 -8.52 -9.36 7.99
CA GLN A 142 -8.76 -9.53 6.55
C GLN A 142 -10.11 -8.98 6.07
N LYS A 143 -10.72 -8.06 6.83
CA LYS A 143 -11.93 -7.38 6.39
C LYS A 143 -11.59 -6.18 5.52
N PRO A 144 -12.36 -5.92 4.44
CA PRO A 144 -12.15 -4.74 3.61
C PRO A 144 -12.34 -3.43 4.37
N ILE A 145 -11.32 -2.56 4.35
CA ILE A 145 -11.44 -1.16 4.77
C ILE A 145 -12.10 -0.34 3.65
N PHE A 146 -11.75 -0.65 2.40
CA PHE A 146 -12.44 -0.14 1.22
C PHE A 146 -13.15 -1.27 0.51
N TYR A 147 -14.39 -1.04 0.07
CA TYR A 147 -15.10 -1.90 -0.86
C TYR A 147 -14.95 -1.34 -2.27
N PHE A 148 -14.32 -2.10 -3.16
CA PHE A 148 -14.11 -1.69 -4.56
C PHE A 148 -14.23 -2.89 -5.52
N GLY A 149 -14.51 -2.57 -6.78
CA GLY A 149 -14.63 -3.54 -7.86
C GLY A 149 -13.92 -3.09 -9.12
N ILE A 150 -13.75 -4.00 -10.08
CA ILE A 150 -13.26 -3.63 -11.42
C ILE A 150 -14.42 -3.02 -12.20
N THR A 151 -14.20 -1.86 -12.81
CA THR A 151 -15.27 -1.07 -13.43
C THR A 151 -15.13 -0.85 -14.92
N ASN A 152 -13.98 -1.20 -15.51
CA ASN A 152 -13.84 -1.30 -16.96
C ASN A 152 -13.04 -2.54 -17.34
N GLN A 153 -13.69 -3.41 -18.13
CA GLN A 153 -13.14 -4.62 -18.69
C GLN A 153 -13.65 -4.75 -20.11
N THR A 154 -12.90 -4.26 -21.09
CA THR A 154 -13.04 -4.77 -22.44
C THR A 154 -12.03 -5.91 -22.63
N ASP A 155 -12.36 -6.92 -23.43
CA ASP A 155 -11.47 -8.08 -23.69
C ASP A 155 -10.11 -7.68 -24.32
N ASN A 156 -9.98 -6.43 -24.74
CA ASN A 156 -8.76 -5.84 -25.31
C ASN A 156 -8.06 -4.84 -24.35
N ASP A 157 -8.61 -4.60 -23.16
CA ASP A 157 -8.03 -3.64 -22.23
C ASP A 157 -6.74 -4.17 -21.64
N ARG A 158 -5.68 -3.37 -21.80
CA ARG A 158 -4.37 -3.66 -21.24
C ARG A 158 -4.26 -3.25 -19.78
N SER A 159 -5.35 -2.84 -19.14
CA SER A 159 -5.37 -2.30 -17.78
C SER A 159 -6.63 -2.72 -17.04
N TYR A 160 -6.50 -2.95 -15.74
CA TYR A 160 -7.64 -3.06 -14.83
C TYR A 160 -7.96 -1.69 -14.25
N TYR A 161 -9.20 -1.24 -14.37
CA TYR A 161 -9.70 -0.01 -13.74
C TYR A 161 -10.61 -0.38 -12.58
N PHE A 162 -10.52 0.36 -11.48
CA PHE A 162 -11.35 0.10 -10.31
C PHE A 162 -11.83 1.38 -9.66
N ASP A 163 -12.97 1.29 -8.98
CA ASP A 163 -13.48 2.31 -8.08
C ASP A 163 -14.24 1.68 -6.92
N GLY A 164 -14.39 2.47 -5.87
CA GLY A 164 -15.06 2.06 -4.64
C GLY A 164 -15.04 3.12 -3.56
N HIS A 165 -15.36 2.69 -2.34
CA HIS A 165 -15.56 3.56 -1.19
C HIS A 165 -15.11 2.90 0.10
N MET A 166 -14.80 3.73 1.09
CA MET A 166 -14.41 3.28 2.43
C MET A 166 -15.64 2.78 3.20
N SER A 167 -15.43 1.71 3.98
CA SER A 167 -16.38 1.23 4.97
C SER A 167 -16.55 2.23 6.10
N THR A 168 -17.78 2.39 6.60
CA THR A 168 -18.06 3.20 7.79
C THR A 168 -17.65 2.50 9.09
N GLU A 169 -17.32 1.21 9.05
CA GLU A 169 -16.96 0.42 10.24
C GLU A 169 -15.52 0.67 10.72
N PHE A 170 -14.64 1.18 9.84
CA PHE A 170 -13.19 1.30 10.09
C PHE A 170 -12.71 2.75 10.25
N MET A 171 -13.37 3.51 11.13
CA MET A 171 -13.12 4.95 11.37
C MET A 171 -11.69 5.36 11.78
N ARG A 172 -10.72 4.42 11.91
CA ARG A 172 -9.38 4.66 12.49
C ARG A 172 -8.22 3.92 11.82
N GLN A 173 -8.40 3.35 10.62
CA GLN A 173 -7.38 2.47 10.03
C GLN A 173 -6.56 3.09 8.87
N LEU A 174 -6.90 4.30 8.42
CA LEU A 174 -6.12 5.01 7.40
C LEU A 174 -5.46 6.24 8.02
N ASP A 175 -4.38 5.99 8.75
CA ASP A 175 -3.58 7.02 9.41
C ASP A 175 -2.46 7.51 8.47
N ILE A 176 -2.43 8.81 8.21
CA ILE A 176 -1.43 9.50 7.40
C ILE A 176 -0.68 10.46 8.33
N PRO A 177 0.43 10.03 8.95
CA PRO A 177 1.30 10.93 9.68
C PRO A 177 2.09 11.80 8.70
N PHE A 178 2.21 13.10 8.95
CA PHE A 178 2.98 14.00 8.09
C PHE A 178 3.61 15.15 8.87
N ASN A 179 4.71 15.68 8.33
CA ASN A 179 5.41 16.83 8.87
C ASN A 179 5.12 18.08 8.03
N ALA A 180 4.49 19.08 8.64
CA ALA A 180 4.15 20.35 8.00
C ALA A 180 5.17 21.48 8.27
N SER A 181 6.30 21.21 8.93
CA SER A 181 7.26 22.24 9.38
C SER A 181 7.90 23.06 8.26
N GLY A 182 7.98 22.52 7.03
CA GLY A 182 8.46 23.23 5.84
C GLY A 182 7.37 23.91 5.02
N ILE A 183 6.10 23.73 5.40
CA ILE A 183 4.92 24.15 4.64
C ILE A 183 4.17 25.23 5.41
N CYS A 184 3.87 24.96 6.68
CA CYS A 184 3.08 25.79 7.57
C CYS A 184 3.96 26.57 8.54
N THR A 185 3.47 27.74 8.92
CA THR A 185 4.09 28.60 9.92
C THR A 185 3.37 28.42 11.25
N PRO A 186 4.05 28.01 12.34
CA PRO A 186 3.43 27.95 13.65
C PRO A 186 3.21 29.37 14.16
N THR A 187 2.03 29.63 14.72
CA THR A 187 1.65 30.90 15.33
C THR A 187 2.10 31.01 16.78
N SER A 188 2.46 29.89 17.41
CA SER A 188 3.08 29.85 18.74
C SER A 188 4.14 28.75 18.85
N SER A 189 5.08 28.90 19.80
CA SER A 189 6.12 27.90 20.06
C SER A 189 5.60 26.59 20.65
N LYS A 190 4.29 26.50 20.93
CA LYS A 190 3.62 25.29 21.42
C LYS A 190 2.93 24.51 20.31
N GLU A 191 2.77 25.10 19.13
CA GLU A 191 2.13 24.41 18.01
C GLU A 191 3.13 23.45 17.37
N ASP A 192 2.89 22.15 17.57
CA ASP A 192 3.56 21.10 16.82
C ASP A 192 2.98 21.01 15.40
N LEU A 193 3.87 20.85 14.42
CA LEU A 193 3.58 20.70 13.00
C LEU A 193 3.71 19.25 12.52
N LEU A 194 3.89 18.33 13.46
CA LEU A 194 3.77 16.90 13.25
C LEU A 194 2.30 16.52 13.43
N PHE A 195 1.68 16.09 12.35
CA PHE A 195 0.26 15.76 12.32
C PHE A 195 0.05 14.28 12.12
N LYS A 196 -1.04 13.77 12.69
CA LYS A 196 -1.59 12.47 12.36
C LYS A 196 -3.00 12.63 11.76
N GLY A 197 -3.11 12.38 10.46
CA GLY A 197 -4.35 12.49 9.69
C GLY A 197 -5.14 11.19 9.63
N THR A 198 -6.45 11.24 9.76
CA THR A 198 -7.35 10.11 9.53
C THR A 198 -8.50 10.55 8.63
N TYR A 199 -8.85 9.73 7.64
CA TYR A 199 -10.03 10.00 6.80
C TYR A 199 -11.31 9.89 7.62
N MET A 200 -12.19 10.87 7.43
CA MET A 200 -13.48 10.93 8.10
C MET A 200 -14.53 10.20 7.26
N VAL A 201 -15.41 9.49 7.97
CA VAL A 201 -16.67 8.96 7.43
C VAL A 201 -17.84 9.71 8.07
N PRO A 202 -19.04 9.64 7.48
CA PRO A 202 -20.22 10.27 8.06
C PRO A 202 -20.54 9.62 9.40
N ASP A 203 -20.73 10.44 10.42
CA ASP A 203 -21.09 10.00 11.76
C ASP A 203 -22.41 10.65 12.18
N SER A 204 -23.46 9.83 12.32
CA SER A 204 -24.79 10.28 12.72
C SER A 204 -24.84 10.82 14.16
N GLU A 205 -23.92 10.39 15.01
CA GLU A 205 -23.81 10.82 16.41
C GLU A 205 -22.93 12.06 16.57
N ALA A 206 -22.29 12.53 15.49
CA ALA A 206 -21.44 13.69 15.54
C ALA A 206 -22.19 14.94 16.03
N HIS A 207 -21.56 15.64 16.97
CA HIS A 207 -22.01 16.93 17.49
C HIS A 207 -21.92 18.06 16.47
N LEU A 208 -21.13 17.86 15.40
CA LEU A 208 -20.99 18.81 14.30
C LEU A 208 -21.90 18.42 13.15
N GLU A 209 -22.87 19.28 12.83
CA GLU A 209 -23.83 19.03 11.75
C GLU A 209 -23.15 18.75 10.40
N TRP A 210 -22.06 19.45 10.08
CA TRP A 210 -21.35 19.27 8.81
C TRP A 210 -20.69 17.89 8.66
N MET A 211 -20.43 17.17 9.77
CA MET A 211 -19.90 15.79 9.71
C MET A 211 -20.96 14.78 9.25
N ARG A 212 -22.25 15.10 9.42
CA ARG A 212 -23.37 14.24 9.00
C ARG A 212 -23.55 14.23 7.49
N ASP A 213 -23.19 15.32 6.83
CA ASP A 213 -23.33 15.51 5.37
C ASP A 213 -22.06 15.10 4.60
N LEU A 214 -21.10 14.46 5.26
CA LEU A 214 -19.90 13.98 4.58
C LEU A 214 -20.25 12.86 3.59
N SER A 215 -19.49 12.79 2.51
CA SER A 215 -19.41 11.58 1.70
C SER A 215 -18.34 10.67 2.30
N VAL A 216 -18.57 9.36 2.29
CA VAL A 216 -17.50 8.40 2.58
C VAL A 216 -16.32 8.61 1.63
N PRO A 217 -15.07 8.41 2.09
CA PRO A 217 -13.91 8.44 1.22
C PRO A 217 -14.06 7.47 0.05
N THR A 218 -13.54 7.86 -1.10
CA THR A 218 -13.59 7.09 -2.34
C THR A 218 -12.19 6.66 -2.73
N ILE A 219 -12.08 5.49 -3.36
CA ILE A 219 -10.84 5.01 -3.96
C ILE A 219 -11.12 4.73 -5.43
N ARG A 220 -10.16 5.08 -6.29
CA ARG A 220 -10.19 4.74 -7.71
C ARG A 220 -8.80 4.57 -8.25
N GLY A 221 -8.67 3.84 -9.35
CA GLY A 221 -7.38 3.71 -9.97
C GLY A 221 -7.37 2.83 -11.19
N TYR A 222 -6.14 2.59 -11.67
CA TYR A 222 -5.87 1.57 -12.65
C TYR A 222 -4.49 0.96 -12.45
N PHE A 223 -4.29 -0.23 -13.00
CA PHE A 223 -2.99 -0.86 -13.05
C PHE A 223 -2.86 -1.78 -14.25
N ASN A 224 -1.62 -1.97 -14.72
CA ASN A 224 -1.26 -2.84 -15.81
C ASN A 224 0.18 -3.32 -15.69
N LEU A 225 0.67 -4.05 -16.71
CA LEU A 225 2.02 -4.60 -16.75
C LEU A 225 3.17 -3.59 -16.57
N GLY A 226 2.92 -2.28 -16.69
CA GLY A 226 3.98 -1.28 -16.60
C GLY A 226 3.75 -0.20 -15.56
N ARG A 227 2.50 0.11 -15.20
CA ARG A 227 2.14 1.29 -14.40
C ARG A 227 0.94 1.04 -13.51
N ALA A 228 0.90 1.77 -12.40
CA ALA A 228 -0.26 1.87 -11.54
C ALA A 228 -0.54 3.32 -11.15
N TYR A 229 -1.82 3.63 -11.02
CA TYR A 229 -2.35 4.89 -10.52
C TYR A 229 -3.42 4.57 -9.48
N ILE A 230 -3.33 5.15 -8.29
CA ILE A 230 -4.36 5.08 -7.26
C ILE A 230 -4.66 6.50 -6.78
N SER A 231 -5.92 6.82 -6.58
CA SER A 231 -6.40 8.07 -5.99
C SER A 231 -7.41 7.73 -4.91
N ILE A 232 -7.14 8.19 -3.69
CA ILE A 232 -8.08 8.19 -2.57
C ILE A 232 -8.49 9.63 -2.33
N SER A 233 -9.78 9.89 -2.18
CA SER A 233 -10.30 11.23 -1.96
C SER A 233 -11.37 11.21 -0.88
N GLY A 234 -11.35 12.22 -0.01
CA GLY A 234 -12.32 12.34 1.08
C GLY A 234 -12.04 13.57 1.93
N TYR A 235 -12.68 13.64 3.09
CA TYR A 235 -12.29 14.60 4.11
C TYR A 235 -11.32 13.95 5.09
N LEU A 236 -10.29 14.68 5.48
CA LEU A 236 -9.28 14.28 6.45
C LEU A 236 -9.39 15.16 7.69
N ARG A 237 -9.26 14.55 8.86
CA ARG A 237 -9.00 15.23 10.13
C ARG A 237 -7.60 14.89 10.58
N ALA A 238 -6.77 15.90 10.78
CA ALA A 238 -5.40 15.80 11.21
C ALA A 238 -5.20 16.52 12.54
N ILE A 239 -4.59 15.84 13.49
CA ILE A 239 -4.39 16.33 14.85
C ILE A 239 -2.88 16.43 15.11
N SER A 240 -2.45 17.54 15.68
CA SER A 240 -1.19 17.68 16.41
C SER A 240 -1.47 17.92 17.90
N GLU A 241 -0.45 18.12 18.74
CA GLU A 241 -0.64 18.29 20.19
C GLU A 241 -1.63 19.42 20.55
N GLU A 242 -1.58 20.54 19.81
CA GLU A 242 -2.32 21.77 20.13
C GLU A 242 -3.19 22.28 18.95
N THR A 243 -3.05 21.69 17.76
CA THR A 243 -3.77 22.12 16.56
C THR A 243 -4.56 20.99 15.94
N GLU A 244 -5.72 21.34 15.39
CA GLU A 244 -6.49 20.48 14.51
C GLU A 244 -6.59 21.12 13.13
N LEU A 245 -6.38 20.29 12.11
CA LEU A 245 -6.61 20.61 10.72
C LEU A 245 -7.69 19.68 10.18
N VAL A 246 -8.67 20.24 9.49
CA VAL A 246 -9.68 19.44 8.80
C VAL A 246 -9.90 20.04 7.43
N GLY A 247 -10.01 19.18 6.45
CA GLY A 247 -10.19 19.64 5.09
C GLY A 247 -10.44 18.51 4.12
N LYS A 248 -10.55 18.87 2.84
CA LYS A 248 -10.53 17.89 1.77
C LYS A 248 -9.10 17.38 1.60
N ALA A 249 -8.95 16.08 1.46
CA ALA A 249 -7.68 15.46 1.15
C ALA A 249 -7.78 14.56 -0.08
N GLU A 250 -6.71 14.56 -0.85
CA GLU A 250 -6.48 13.61 -1.94
C GLU A 250 -5.10 12.97 -1.76
N VAL A 251 -5.06 11.65 -1.82
CA VAL A 251 -3.83 10.86 -1.83
C VAL A 251 -3.72 10.20 -3.19
N VAL A 252 -2.66 10.52 -3.94
CA VAL A 252 -2.43 10.01 -5.29
C VAL A 252 -1.11 9.26 -5.34
N PHE A 253 -1.17 7.99 -5.71
CA PHE A 253 0.01 7.20 -6.05
C PHE A 253 0.16 7.11 -7.57
N GLN A 254 1.38 7.28 -8.06
CA GLN A 254 1.75 7.02 -9.44
C GLN A 254 3.07 6.27 -9.49
N GLY A 255 3.07 5.08 -10.10
CA GLY A 255 4.26 4.23 -10.11
C GLY A 255 4.44 3.40 -11.37
N GLN A 256 5.65 2.85 -11.48
CA GLN A 256 6.07 1.91 -12.51
C GLN A 256 6.33 0.54 -11.89
N ILE A 257 6.06 -0.51 -12.65
CA ILE A 257 6.25 -1.89 -12.20
C ILE A 257 7.69 -2.14 -11.74
N ASP A 258 7.84 -2.84 -10.62
CA ASP A 258 9.09 -3.44 -10.19
C ASP A 258 9.19 -4.87 -10.74
N ASN A 259 9.65 -4.99 -11.98
CA ASN A 259 9.71 -6.29 -12.65
C ASN A 259 10.57 -7.33 -11.92
N ALA A 260 11.58 -6.91 -11.15
CA ALA A 260 12.48 -7.85 -10.48
C ALA A 260 11.82 -8.51 -9.26
N ARG A 261 10.81 -7.86 -8.67
CA ARG A 261 10.17 -8.26 -7.41
C ARG A 261 8.65 -8.43 -7.52
N SER A 262 8.12 -8.45 -8.74
CA SER A 262 6.70 -8.66 -9.04
C SER A 262 6.43 -10.00 -9.71
N ASP A 263 5.31 -10.61 -9.35
CA ASP A 263 4.70 -11.67 -10.14
C ASP A 263 3.98 -11.12 -11.37
N GLN A 264 3.87 -11.97 -12.39
CA GLN A 264 3.28 -11.60 -13.67
C GLN A 264 1.75 -11.45 -13.53
N LEU A 265 1.25 -10.23 -13.71
CA LEU A 265 -0.18 -9.95 -13.84
C LEU A 265 -0.71 -10.51 -15.17
N LEU A 266 -1.82 -11.25 -15.11
CA LEU A 266 -2.53 -11.75 -16.28
C LEU A 266 -3.57 -10.72 -16.73
N LEU A 267 -3.45 -10.22 -17.95
CA LEU A 267 -4.40 -9.28 -18.56
C LEU A 267 -5.51 -10.03 -19.32
N GLY A 268 -6.62 -9.33 -19.61
CA GLY A 268 -7.75 -9.88 -20.36
C GLY A 268 -8.63 -10.86 -19.55
N LYS A 269 -8.48 -10.86 -18.22
CA LYS A 269 -9.31 -11.66 -17.31
C LYS A 269 -10.44 -10.81 -16.74
N LYS A 270 -11.51 -11.46 -16.27
CA LYS A 270 -12.61 -10.78 -15.57
C LYS A 270 -12.27 -10.34 -14.16
N ARG A 271 -11.15 -10.81 -13.61
CA ARG A 271 -10.60 -10.36 -12.34
C ARG A 271 -9.08 -10.37 -12.47
N PRO A 272 -8.36 -9.50 -11.75
CA PRO A 272 -6.92 -9.56 -11.71
C PRO A 272 -6.47 -10.93 -11.20
N GLU A 273 -5.61 -11.58 -11.99
CA GLU A 273 -5.01 -12.87 -11.66
C GLU A 273 -3.49 -12.71 -11.79
N TRP A 274 -2.73 -13.40 -10.95
CA TRP A 274 -1.27 -13.38 -10.98
C TRP A 274 -0.75 -14.79 -11.22
N ASN A 275 0.29 -14.89 -12.04
CA ASN A 275 1.08 -16.10 -12.17
C ASN A 275 2.24 -16.02 -11.16
N ALA A 276 2.20 -16.86 -10.14
CA ALA A 276 3.23 -16.92 -9.09
C ALA A 276 4.54 -17.48 -9.67
N THR A 277 5.51 -16.59 -9.89
CA THR A 277 6.77 -16.90 -10.61
C THR A 277 8.00 -16.72 -9.73
N LEU A 278 7.93 -15.85 -8.71
CA LEU A 278 9.05 -15.57 -7.80
C LEU A 278 9.08 -16.55 -6.63
N GLY A 279 10.17 -17.32 -6.52
CA GLY A 279 10.37 -18.32 -5.45
C GLY A 279 9.84 -19.71 -5.78
N PHE A 280 9.13 -19.86 -6.90
CA PHE A 280 8.48 -21.11 -7.33
C PHE A 280 9.31 -21.92 -8.35
N SER A 281 10.60 -21.63 -8.52
CA SER A 281 11.46 -22.35 -9.46
C SER A 281 11.63 -23.83 -9.06
N VAL A 282 11.19 -24.72 -9.94
CA VAL A 282 11.32 -26.17 -9.82
C VAL A 282 12.77 -26.60 -10.13
N PRO A 283 13.37 -27.57 -9.41
CA PRO A 283 14.61 -28.19 -9.85
C PRO A 283 14.45 -28.77 -11.27
N ALA A 284 15.49 -28.64 -12.10
CA ALA A 284 15.47 -29.04 -13.51
C ALA A 284 14.87 -30.45 -13.71
N GLY A 285 13.66 -30.51 -14.29
CA GLY A 285 12.96 -31.77 -14.59
C GLY A 285 11.50 -31.86 -14.14
N GLY A 286 10.96 -30.87 -13.43
CA GLY A 286 9.52 -30.80 -13.10
C GLY A 286 8.81 -29.66 -13.81
N ASP A 287 7.55 -29.91 -14.20
CA ASP A 287 6.69 -28.94 -14.87
C ASP A 287 6.53 -27.66 -14.05
N VAL A 288 6.52 -26.52 -14.75
CA VAL A 288 6.20 -25.21 -14.16
C VAL A 288 4.81 -25.31 -13.56
N ALA A 289 4.68 -25.15 -12.25
CA ALA A 289 3.38 -24.93 -11.64
C ALA A 289 2.88 -23.56 -12.09
N SER A 290 2.16 -23.52 -13.23
CA SER A 290 1.29 -22.41 -13.58
C SER A 290 0.14 -22.42 -12.58
N LEU A 291 0.37 -21.87 -11.38
CA LEU A 291 -0.65 -21.69 -10.37
C LEU A 291 -1.51 -20.49 -10.77
N CYS A 292 -2.42 -20.73 -11.70
CA CYS A 292 -3.53 -19.84 -11.97
C CYS A 292 -4.54 -20.00 -10.83
N TYR A 293 -4.75 -18.96 -10.04
CA TYR A 293 -5.79 -18.96 -9.02
C TYR A 293 -7.17 -18.97 -9.72
N HIS A 294 -7.85 -20.12 -9.58
CA HIS A 294 -9.19 -20.52 -10.03
C HIS A 294 -9.40 -21.06 -11.46
N ASP A 295 -9.55 -22.39 -11.54
CA ASP A 295 -10.76 -23.01 -12.10
C ASP A 295 -11.27 -24.12 -11.16
N ASN A 296 -12.53 -23.99 -10.71
CA ASN A 296 -13.24 -24.97 -9.89
C ASN A 296 -13.66 -26.18 -10.74
N THR A 297 -12.71 -27.05 -11.12
CA THR A 297 -13.04 -28.37 -11.66
C THR A 297 -12.28 -29.45 -10.91
N PRO A 298 -12.97 -30.45 -10.33
CA PRO A 298 -12.28 -31.58 -9.71
C PRO A 298 -11.55 -32.34 -10.82
N PHE A 299 -10.24 -32.52 -10.68
CA PHE A 299 -9.50 -33.50 -11.46
C PHE A 299 -10.09 -34.87 -11.15
N VAL A 300 -10.95 -35.35 -12.05
CA VAL A 300 -11.34 -36.75 -12.11
C VAL A 300 -10.10 -37.50 -12.57
N ASN A 301 -9.52 -38.29 -11.66
CA ASN A 301 -8.57 -39.33 -12.02
C ASN A 301 -9.25 -40.28 -13.02
N ARG A 302 -8.94 -40.13 -14.31
CA ARG A 302 -9.08 -41.23 -15.26
C ARG A 302 -7.78 -42.02 -15.21
N GLU A 303 -7.73 -42.95 -14.26
CA GLU A 303 -6.94 -44.15 -14.47
C GLU A 303 -7.68 -45.07 -15.44
N GLY A 304 -6.92 -45.60 -16.39
CA GLY A 304 -7.21 -46.87 -17.03
C GLY A 304 -6.72 -46.91 -18.48
N PRO A 305 -6.52 -48.11 -19.04
CA PRO A 305 -6.14 -49.40 -18.45
C PRO A 305 -4.64 -49.71 -18.56
#